data_AF-A0A9J7N291-F1
#
_entry.id   AF-A0A9J7N291-F1
#
_cell.length_a   1.000
_cell.length_b   1.000
_cell.length_c   1.000
_cell.angle_alpha   90.00
_cell.angle_beta   90.00
_cell.angle_gamma   90.00
#
_symmetry.space_group_name_H-M   'P 1'
#
loop_
_entity.id
_entity.type
_entity.pdbx_description
1 polymer ?
#
loop_
_entity_poly.entity_id
_entity_poly.type
_entity_poly.pdbx_seq_one_letter_code
_entity_poly.pdbx_strand_id
1 'polypeptide(L)'
;MAGPSKRSWGSVTVLSGCIVPKGEVPDAPDEADDSGSDDDEDGDMQWLDMDEIDDANAGVSVATPKRLCNQLVHVRDKSGRLHRVKGRFPLQDPWWDLSVECRFSGGNTYLTTGYPEYRLNQNPDVNMIQLFLKKCGVQDKDRAAFHDALQLEPRLQEKPPNFENLCEVVEQYGSLNETAEAVAAQILQCINSMGKEEAQAMVAPTWLRYGSKLLPKRFYGLLLSEKDKLKVLETVTAQEPWKLGFGPIMYWKHRFIGVEATLDAFKHCSLLERFPPTEKDAIYIYDFIKSKCRREGHTFVYEKSLHRRSFRDHDIVDRARAMQFLVDNKITVQLEGKVALKRYHDYENNIRGGIDKLLEKDKISKWVIDSADLEGEFGEDEDQKKAAELICRNPVTVMSGKGGCGKTYVVSKVFKVAHDQILAEIEAEREDDERLKKALDSSLNSLSGQEDSQEDQDFTECESMQDCTQAEAVASPSPQSTIRSQLRQAEEEETVRILLTAPTGKAAHLLGKRTGLKAYTLHQVIWSYR
;
A
#
# COMPACT_ATOMS: atom_id res chain seq x y z
N MET A 1 2.16 31.66 -40.43
CA MET A 1 3.15 30.92 -39.62
C MET A 1 2.68 29.48 -39.53
N ALA A 2 3.57 28.49 -39.65
CA ALA A 2 3.18 27.09 -39.73
C ALA A 2 2.60 26.61 -38.38
N GLY A 3 1.48 25.89 -38.43
CA GLY A 3 0.97 25.16 -37.26
C GLY A 3 1.89 23.99 -36.89
N PRO A 4 1.75 23.42 -35.68
CA PRO A 4 2.57 22.29 -35.26
C PRO A 4 2.41 21.15 -36.26
N SER A 5 3.55 20.71 -36.81
CA SER A 5 3.58 19.60 -37.77
C SER A 5 2.92 18.37 -37.14
N LYS A 6 1.88 17.84 -37.80
CA LYS A 6 1.35 16.51 -37.49
C LYS A 6 2.44 15.50 -37.83
N ARG A 7 3.35 15.22 -36.87
CA ARG A 7 4.30 14.11 -36.96
C ARG A 7 3.49 12.86 -37.30
N SER A 8 3.71 12.31 -38.49
CA SER A 8 3.11 11.06 -38.90
C SER A 8 3.69 9.96 -38.02
N TRP A 9 2.95 9.57 -36.98
CA TRP A 9 3.32 8.46 -36.11
C TRP A 9 3.51 7.21 -36.97
N GLY A 10 4.70 6.62 -36.93
CA GLY A 10 4.99 5.41 -37.67
C GLY A 10 4.08 4.25 -37.27
N SER A 11 3.95 3.27 -38.16
CA SER A 11 3.27 2.01 -37.86
C SER A 11 3.87 1.36 -36.59
N VAL A 12 3.01 0.76 -35.77
CA VAL A 12 3.46 -0.02 -34.60
C VAL A 12 4.26 -1.23 -35.10
N THR A 13 5.40 -1.48 -34.47
CA THR A 13 6.33 -2.57 -34.75
C THR A 13 6.79 -3.19 -33.44
N VAL A 14 7.04 -4.51 -33.44
CA VAL A 14 7.59 -5.22 -32.28
C VAL A 14 9.09 -5.28 -32.40
N LEU A 15 9.81 -4.65 -31.46
CA LEU A 15 11.26 -4.75 -31.35
C LEU A 15 11.60 -5.81 -30.30
N SER A 16 12.51 -6.73 -30.64
CA SER A 16 12.99 -7.76 -29.72
C SER A 16 14.49 -8.00 -29.85
N GLY A 17 15.16 -8.11 -28.71
CA GLY A 17 16.61 -8.20 -28.60
C GLY A 17 17.08 -8.06 -27.14
N CYS A 18 18.39 -8.16 -26.93
CA CYS A 18 19.01 -7.99 -25.61
C CYS A 18 19.28 -6.50 -25.31
N ILE A 19 19.25 -6.13 -24.03
CA ILE A 19 19.68 -4.80 -23.58
C ILE A 19 21.20 -4.70 -23.66
N VAL A 20 21.71 -3.57 -24.14
CA VAL A 20 23.15 -3.32 -24.31
C VAL A 20 23.72 -2.57 -23.10
N PRO A 21 24.92 -2.93 -22.59
CA PRO A 21 25.56 -2.20 -21.50
C PRO A 21 25.79 -0.73 -21.86
N LYS A 22 25.60 0.19 -20.90
CA LYS A 22 25.75 1.64 -21.14
C LYS A 22 27.13 2.05 -21.69
N GLY A 23 28.18 1.27 -21.40
CA GLY A 23 29.54 1.53 -21.89
C GLY A 23 29.86 0.98 -23.29
N GLU A 24 28.97 0.22 -23.94
CA GLU A 24 29.13 -0.26 -25.32
C GLU A 24 28.42 0.63 -26.36
N VAL A 25 27.78 1.70 -25.92
CA VAL A 25 27.00 2.59 -26.78
C VAL A 25 27.94 3.67 -27.35
N PRO A 26 27.95 3.92 -28.67
CA PRO A 26 28.70 5.05 -29.23
C PRO A 26 28.19 6.38 -28.63
N ASP A 27 29.10 7.30 -28.29
CA ASP A 27 28.80 8.62 -27.72
C ASP A 27 27.78 9.39 -28.56
N ALA A 28 26.50 9.24 -28.24
CA ALA A 28 25.44 10.12 -28.66
C ALA A 28 25.27 11.15 -27.54
N PRO A 29 25.12 12.46 -27.85
CA PRO A 29 24.84 13.43 -26.80
C PRO A 29 23.57 13.01 -26.05
N ASP A 30 23.63 13.13 -24.73
CA ASP A 30 22.46 13.12 -23.85
C ASP A 30 21.57 14.32 -24.24
N GLU A 31 20.75 14.14 -25.28
CA GLU A 31 19.65 15.05 -25.54
C GLU A 31 18.79 15.07 -24.28
N ALA A 32 18.71 16.27 -23.69
CA ALA A 32 18.25 16.51 -22.33
C ALA A 32 16.96 15.77 -22.00
N ASP A 33 16.80 15.45 -20.71
CA ASP A 33 15.67 14.77 -20.10
C ASP A 33 14.33 15.42 -20.50
N ASP A 34 13.83 15.03 -21.67
CA ASP A 34 12.53 15.39 -22.21
C ASP A 34 11.49 14.63 -21.38
N SER A 35 11.26 15.21 -20.22
CA SER A 35 10.17 15.01 -19.28
C SER A 35 8.87 15.49 -19.90
N GLY A 36 8.53 14.92 -21.08
CA GLY A 36 7.19 14.97 -21.63
C GLY A 36 6.23 14.56 -20.54
N SER A 37 5.18 15.37 -20.31
CA SER A 37 4.51 15.39 -19.01
C SER A 37 4.05 13.99 -18.61
N ASP A 38 4.41 13.61 -17.38
CA ASP A 38 3.98 12.36 -16.76
C ASP A 38 2.50 12.48 -16.36
N ASP A 39 1.62 12.67 -17.35
CA ASP A 39 0.16 12.61 -17.24
C ASP A 39 -0.29 11.14 -17.10
N ASP A 40 0.37 10.41 -16.19
CA ASP A 40 -0.22 9.27 -15.52
C ASP A 40 -1.29 9.82 -14.58
N GLU A 41 -2.47 10.13 -15.14
CA GLU A 41 -3.70 10.34 -14.36
C GLU A 41 -3.80 9.26 -13.28
N ASP A 42 -4.35 9.65 -12.12
CA ASP A 42 -4.57 8.95 -10.84
C ASP A 42 -5.29 7.57 -10.92
N GLY A 43 -4.88 6.72 -11.84
CA GLY A 43 -5.59 5.54 -12.32
C GLY A 43 -5.47 4.34 -11.40
N ASP A 44 -4.34 4.24 -10.69
CA ASP A 44 -3.88 3.08 -9.92
C ASP A 44 -3.81 3.31 -8.40
N MET A 45 -4.42 4.39 -7.90
CA MET A 45 -4.66 4.53 -6.46
C MET A 45 -5.78 3.56 -6.04
N GLN A 46 -5.40 2.29 -5.88
CA GLN A 46 -6.29 1.26 -5.40
C GLN A 46 -6.50 1.45 -3.90
N TRP A 47 -7.66 1.99 -3.57
CA TRP A 47 -8.17 2.05 -2.22
C TRP A 47 -8.29 0.62 -1.67
N LEU A 48 -7.46 0.31 -0.68
CA LEU A 48 -7.62 -0.89 0.13
C LEU A 48 -8.86 -0.70 1.02
N ASP A 49 -9.66 -1.75 1.16
CA ASP A 49 -10.70 -1.76 2.20
C ASP A 49 -10.10 -2.01 3.59
N MET A 50 -10.90 -1.83 4.64
CA MET A 50 -10.41 -1.97 6.02
C MET A 50 -9.84 -3.37 6.28
N ASP A 51 -10.48 -4.41 5.75
CA ASP A 51 -10.03 -5.79 5.87
C ASP A 51 -8.67 -5.98 5.16
N GLU A 52 -8.48 -5.43 3.95
CA GLU A 52 -7.19 -5.41 3.26
C GLU A 52 -6.11 -4.59 3.99
N ILE A 53 -6.45 -3.49 4.66
CA ILE A 53 -5.49 -2.72 5.48
C ILE A 53 -5.08 -3.52 6.73
N ASP A 54 -6.03 -4.21 7.35
CA ASP A 54 -5.79 -5.00 8.56
C ASP A 54 -4.96 -6.26 8.24
N ASP A 55 -5.30 -6.96 7.15
CA ASP A 55 -4.48 -8.05 6.59
C ASP A 55 -3.07 -7.55 6.21
N ALA A 56 -2.94 -6.38 5.59
CA ALA A 56 -1.64 -5.78 5.25
C ALA A 56 -0.78 -5.53 6.51
N ASN A 57 -1.38 -4.98 7.56
CA ASN A 57 -0.72 -4.78 8.86
C ASN A 57 -0.38 -6.12 9.55
N ALA A 58 -1.17 -7.17 9.32
CA ALA A 58 -0.90 -8.54 9.75
C ALA A 58 0.16 -9.27 8.88
N GLY A 59 0.79 -8.60 7.91
CA GLY A 59 1.87 -9.14 7.09
C GLY A 59 1.43 -9.83 5.79
N VAL A 60 0.17 -9.68 5.36
CA VAL A 60 -0.28 -10.14 4.04
C VAL A 60 0.41 -9.30 2.95
N SER A 61 0.81 -9.94 1.85
CA SER A 61 1.59 -9.27 0.81
C SER A 61 0.76 -8.27 0.02
N VAL A 62 1.07 -6.99 0.21
CA VAL A 62 0.58 -5.87 -0.59
C VAL A 62 1.48 -5.64 -1.79
N ALA A 63 0.90 -5.74 -2.98
CA ALA A 63 1.56 -5.41 -4.24
C ALA A 63 1.64 -3.89 -4.42
N THR A 64 2.55 -3.20 -3.73
CA THR A 64 2.62 -1.73 -3.77
C THR A 64 3.00 -1.20 -5.17
N PRO A 65 2.26 -0.22 -5.73
CA PRO A 65 2.57 0.34 -7.04
C PRO A 65 3.77 1.28 -6.96
N LYS A 66 4.80 1.01 -7.77
CA LYS A 66 5.97 1.87 -7.98
C LYS A 66 5.76 2.75 -9.22
N ARG A 67 6.10 4.04 -9.12
CA ARG A 67 6.11 4.96 -10.27
C ARG A 67 7.19 4.50 -11.28
N LEU A 68 6.81 4.40 -12.55
CA LEU A 68 7.72 4.05 -13.65
C LEU A 68 7.86 5.27 -14.57
N CYS A 69 9.03 5.89 -14.55
CA CYS A 69 9.36 7.00 -15.45
C CYS A 69 9.79 6.48 -16.84
N ASN A 70 9.68 7.31 -17.86
CA ASN A 70 10.28 7.02 -19.16
C ASN A 70 11.81 7.06 -19.06
N GLN A 71 12.47 6.07 -19.66
CA GLN A 71 13.92 5.87 -19.66
C GLN A 71 14.37 5.49 -21.07
N LEU A 72 15.63 5.78 -21.40
CA LEU A 72 16.26 5.39 -22.65
C LEU A 72 17.10 4.12 -22.43
N VAL A 73 16.76 3.04 -23.13
CA VAL A 73 17.58 1.82 -23.20
C VAL A 73 18.07 1.60 -24.63
N HIS A 74 19.19 0.89 -24.75
CA HIS A 74 19.74 0.48 -26.03
C HIS A 74 19.50 -1.02 -26.21
N VAL A 75 18.91 -1.41 -27.34
CA VAL A 75 18.53 -2.81 -27.62
C VAL A 75 19.26 -3.28 -28.87
N ARG A 76 19.95 -4.42 -28.80
CA ARG A 76 20.59 -5.09 -29.94
C ARG A 76 19.65 -6.15 -30.45
N ASP A 77 19.13 -5.97 -31.67
CA ASP A 77 18.20 -6.91 -32.27
C ASP A 77 18.88 -8.22 -32.72
N LYS A 78 18.08 -9.18 -33.20
CA LYS A 78 18.58 -10.47 -33.71
C LYS A 78 19.46 -10.36 -34.98
N SER A 79 19.50 -9.21 -35.65
CA SER A 79 20.42 -8.94 -36.75
C SER A 79 21.74 -8.29 -36.30
N GLY A 80 21.91 -8.07 -34.99
CA GLY A 80 23.04 -7.36 -34.41
C GLY A 80 22.92 -5.83 -34.44
N ARG A 81 21.76 -5.30 -34.88
CA ARG A 81 21.56 -3.87 -35.06
C ARG A 81 21.15 -3.20 -33.75
N LEU A 82 21.82 -2.10 -33.42
CA LEU A 82 21.55 -1.31 -32.23
C LEU A 82 20.38 -0.36 -32.46
N HIS A 83 19.45 -0.27 -31.51
CA HIS A 83 18.29 0.63 -31.52
C HIS A 83 18.18 1.42 -30.21
N ARG A 84 17.83 2.71 -30.30
CA ARG A 84 17.54 3.56 -29.14
C ARG A 84 16.05 3.41 -28.81
N VAL A 85 15.69 3.08 -27.57
CA VAL A 85 14.28 2.82 -27.19
C VAL A 85 13.92 3.62 -25.94
N LYS A 86 13.05 4.62 -26.09
CA LYS A 86 12.50 5.41 -24.98
C LYS A 86 11.18 4.78 -24.53
N GLY A 87 11.02 4.53 -23.23
CA GLY A 87 9.86 3.82 -22.68
C GLY A 87 9.99 3.50 -21.20
N ARG A 88 9.04 2.77 -20.63
CA ARG A 88 9.03 2.42 -19.20
C ARG A 88 9.62 1.03 -18.98
N PHE A 89 10.82 0.95 -18.42
CA PHE A 89 11.59 -0.30 -18.29
C PHE A 89 11.83 -0.68 -16.82
N PRO A 90 11.00 -1.58 -16.24
CA PRO A 90 11.22 -2.11 -14.88
C PRO A 90 12.56 -2.81 -14.68
N LEU A 91 13.14 -3.39 -15.74
CA LEU A 91 14.42 -4.09 -15.74
C LEU A 91 15.30 -3.51 -16.86
N GLN A 92 16.58 -3.27 -16.59
CA GLN A 92 17.48 -2.51 -17.47
C GLN A 92 18.88 -3.11 -17.62
N ASP A 93 19.20 -4.20 -16.91
CA ASP A 93 20.51 -4.85 -17.02
C ASP A 93 20.71 -5.59 -18.36
N PRO A 94 21.96 -5.80 -18.82
CA PRO A 94 22.23 -6.34 -20.16
C PRO A 94 21.75 -7.77 -20.44
N TRP A 95 21.54 -8.57 -19.40
CA TRP A 95 21.07 -9.96 -19.52
C TRP A 95 19.56 -10.13 -19.66
N TRP A 96 18.81 -9.03 -19.71
CA TRP A 96 17.39 -9.09 -20.05
C TRP A 96 17.22 -9.05 -21.57
N ASP A 97 16.70 -10.14 -22.12
CA ASP A 97 16.06 -10.13 -23.44
C ASP A 97 14.68 -9.48 -23.29
N LEU A 98 14.37 -8.52 -24.16
CA LEU A 98 13.05 -7.89 -24.18
C LEU A 98 12.32 -8.06 -25.51
N SER A 99 11.00 -7.90 -25.46
CA SER A 99 10.13 -7.76 -26.62
C SER A 99 9.07 -6.69 -26.34
N VAL A 100 9.04 -5.63 -27.13
CA VAL A 100 8.18 -4.46 -26.87
C VAL A 100 7.56 -3.90 -28.14
N GLU A 101 6.29 -3.52 -28.06
CA GLU A 101 5.62 -2.74 -29.11
C GLU A 101 6.09 -1.30 -29.07
N CYS A 102 6.47 -0.76 -30.22
CA CYS A 102 7.00 0.59 -30.33
C CYS A 102 6.64 1.25 -31.67
N ARG A 103 6.80 2.57 -31.74
CA ARG A 103 6.68 3.37 -32.95
C ARG A 103 8.00 4.08 -33.23
N PHE A 104 8.38 4.17 -34.50
CA PHE A 104 9.55 4.93 -34.92
C PHE A 104 9.34 6.44 -34.68
N SER A 105 10.30 7.09 -34.04
CA SER A 105 10.25 8.52 -33.67
C SER A 105 11.33 9.36 -34.37
N GLY A 106 12.07 8.80 -35.32
CA GLY A 106 13.22 9.46 -35.99
C GLY A 106 14.57 9.03 -35.42
N GLY A 107 15.66 9.24 -36.16
CA GLY A 107 17.03 9.11 -35.64
C GLY A 107 17.44 7.72 -35.09
N ASN A 108 16.84 6.63 -35.59
CA ASN A 108 16.97 5.27 -35.02
C ASN A 108 16.44 5.14 -33.57
N THR A 109 15.59 6.08 -33.15
CA THR A 109 14.89 6.08 -31.87
C THR A 109 13.46 5.58 -32.03
N TYR A 110 13.07 4.68 -31.15
CA TYR A 110 11.74 4.13 -31.02
C TYR A 110 11.14 4.56 -29.68
N LEU A 111 9.83 4.83 -29.67
CA LEU A 111 9.05 5.12 -28.47
C LEU A 111 8.12 3.93 -28.20
N THR A 112 8.14 3.36 -27.00
CA THR A 112 7.26 2.22 -26.68
C THR A 112 5.80 2.64 -26.64
N THR A 113 4.89 1.76 -27.09
CA THR A 113 3.43 1.96 -27.00
C THR A 113 2.79 1.19 -25.86
N GLY A 114 3.59 0.49 -25.07
CA GLY A 114 3.18 -0.29 -23.90
C GLY A 114 4.42 -0.73 -23.11
N TYR A 115 4.25 -1.77 -22.30
CA TYR A 115 5.31 -2.34 -21.48
C TYR A 115 5.98 -3.56 -22.17
N PRO A 116 7.28 -3.78 -21.96
CA PRO A 116 8.02 -4.91 -22.53
C PRO A 116 7.61 -6.25 -21.89
N GLU A 117 7.67 -7.35 -22.66
CA GLU A 117 7.90 -8.70 -22.11
C GLU A 117 9.39 -8.87 -21.84
N TYR A 118 9.75 -9.56 -20.76
CA TYR A 118 11.15 -9.88 -20.41
C TYR A 118 11.43 -11.39 -20.44
N ARG A 119 12.68 -11.75 -20.73
CA ARG A 119 13.26 -13.08 -20.47
C ARG A 119 14.69 -12.89 -19.99
N LEU A 120 15.20 -13.84 -19.22
CA LEU A 120 16.63 -13.93 -18.98
C LEU A 120 17.30 -14.46 -20.26
N ASN A 121 18.41 -13.85 -20.66
CA ASN A 121 19.16 -14.26 -21.85
C ASN A 121 19.65 -15.71 -21.67
N GLN A 122 19.28 -16.58 -22.62
CA GLN A 122 19.61 -18.01 -22.59
C GLN A 122 21.05 -18.31 -23.03
N ASN A 123 21.66 -17.41 -23.82
CA ASN A 123 23.01 -17.53 -24.35
C ASN A 123 23.81 -16.25 -24.04
N PRO A 124 24.07 -15.93 -22.76
CA PRO A 124 24.96 -14.84 -22.41
C PRO A 124 26.38 -15.15 -22.90
N ASP A 125 27.11 -14.13 -23.35
CA ASP A 125 28.54 -14.26 -23.57
C ASP A 125 29.32 -14.12 -22.24
N VAL A 126 30.60 -14.47 -22.26
CA VAL A 126 31.46 -14.38 -21.07
C VAL A 126 31.52 -12.95 -20.53
N ASN A 127 31.47 -11.94 -21.41
CA ASN A 127 31.45 -10.52 -21.02
C ASN A 127 30.19 -10.17 -20.22
N MET A 128 29.02 -10.67 -20.62
CA MET A 128 27.76 -10.49 -19.92
C MET A 128 27.76 -11.17 -18.54
N ILE A 129 28.35 -12.37 -18.42
CA ILE A 129 28.59 -13.02 -17.12
C ILE A 129 29.53 -12.16 -16.25
N GLN A 130 30.61 -11.62 -16.81
CA GLN A 130 31.53 -10.74 -16.08
C GLN A 130 30.87 -9.43 -15.62
N LEU A 131 29.97 -8.85 -16.43
CA LEU A 131 29.13 -7.71 -16.04
C LEU A 131 28.13 -8.06 -14.93
N PHE A 132 27.53 -9.25 -14.96
CA PHE A 132 26.67 -9.74 -13.89
C PHE A 132 27.43 -9.91 -12.58
N LEU A 133 28.58 -10.60 -12.59
CA LEU A 133 29.44 -10.75 -11.41
C LEU A 133 29.88 -9.39 -10.85
N LYS A 134 30.11 -8.38 -11.71
CA LYS A 134 30.39 -7.00 -11.31
C LYS A 134 29.19 -6.34 -10.60
N LYS A 135 27.95 -6.51 -11.10
CA LYS A 135 26.72 -6.05 -10.40
C LYS A 135 26.56 -6.76 -9.05
N CYS A 136 26.91 -8.05 -8.96
CA CYS A 136 26.88 -8.80 -7.71
C CYS A 136 27.94 -8.37 -6.68
N GLY A 137 28.85 -7.45 -7.02
CA GLY A 137 29.89 -6.95 -6.11
C GLY A 137 31.14 -7.83 -6.03
N VAL A 138 31.34 -8.79 -6.94
CA VAL A 138 32.57 -9.59 -7.01
C VAL A 138 33.74 -8.68 -7.38
N GLN A 139 34.84 -8.77 -6.63
CA GLN A 139 36.02 -7.92 -6.80
C GLN A 139 36.69 -8.14 -8.17
N ASP A 140 37.29 -7.08 -8.71
CA ASP A 140 37.93 -7.10 -10.04
C ASP A 140 39.00 -8.19 -10.18
N LYS A 141 39.77 -8.46 -9.11
CA LYS A 141 40.78 -9.52 -9.05
C LYS A 141 40.17 -10.91 -9.20
N ASP A 142 39.09 -11.16 -8.48
CA ASP A 142 38.43 -12.47 -8.39
C ASP A 142 37.67 -12.78 -9.68
N ARG A 143 37.04 -11.74 -10.25
CA ARG A 143 36.46 -11.79 -11.60
C ARG A 143 37.50 -12.12 -12.67
N ALA A 144 38.68 -11.51 -12.62
CA ALA A 144 39.78 -11.79 -13.55
C ALA A 144 40.31 -13.22 -13.39
N ALA A 145 40.55 -13.69 -12.15
CA ALA A 145 41.00 -15.05 -11.89
C ALA A 145 40.00 -16.11 -12.40
N PHE A 146 38.69 -15.88 -12.21
CA PHE A 146 37.64 -16.75 -12.76
C PHE A 146 37.59 -16.68 -14.30
N HIS A 147 37.69 -15.48 -14.88
CA HIS A 147 37.73 -15.28 -16.34
C HIS A 147 38.89 -16.02 -17.00
N ASP A 148 40.09 -15.92 -16.43
CA ASP A 148 41.27 -16.57 -16.99
C ASP A 148 41.17 -18.10 -16.87
N ALA A 149 40.59 -18.61 -15.77
CA ALA A 149 40.30 -20.04 -15.63
C ALA A 149 39.30 -20.55 -16.68
N LEU A 150 38.25 -19.79 -17.02
CA LEU A 150 37.34 -20.15 -18.13
C LEU A 150 38.08 -20.29 -19.48
N GLN A 151 39.17 -19.55 -19.69
CA GLN A 151 39.97 -19.61 -20.92
C GLN A 151 41.08 -20.67 -20.91
N LEU A 152 41.54 -21.09 -19.73
CA LEU A 152 42.69 -21.99 -19.58
C LEU A 152 42.32 -23.43 -19.21
N GLU A 153 41.21 -23.65 -18.51
CA GLU A 153 40.82 -24.96 -17.97
C GLU A 153 39.82 -25.68 -18.88
N PRO A 154 40.20 -26.81 -19.53
CA PRO A 154 39.32 -27.51 -20.47
C PRO A 154 38.00 -27.97 -19.85
N ARG A 155 38.01 -28.32 -18.55
CA ARG A 155 36.80 -28.75 -17.81
C ARG A 155 35.72 -27.67 -17.76
N LEU A 156 36.13 -26.39 -17.66
CA LEU A 156 35.19 -25.27 -17.62
C LEU A 156 34.71 -24.84 -19.02
N GLN A 157 35.31 -25.40 -20.08
CA GLN A 157 34.98 -25.12 -21.48
C GLN A 157 33.97 -26.11 -22.07
N GLU A 158 33.79 -27.28 -21.46
CA GLU A 158 32.83 -28.31 -21.92
C GLU A 158 31.37 -27.80 -21.92
N LYS A 159 31.02 -26.90 -20.99
CA LYS A 159 29.70 -26.27 -20.86
C LYS A 159 29.89 -24.79 -20.49
N PRO A 160 29.77 -23.85 -21.43
CA PRO A 160 30.01 -22.42 -21.14
C PRO A 160 29.06 -21.90 -20.06
N PRO A 161 29.48 -20.90 -19.26
CA PRO A 161 28.66 -20.35 -18.19
C PRO A 161 27.47 -19.55 -18.74
N ASN A 162 26.28 -19.87 -18.23
CA ASN A 162 25.01 -19.18 -18.40
C ASN A 162 24.32 -19.05 -17.03
N PHE A 163 23.18 -18.36 -16.95
CA PHE A 163 22.52 -18.13 -15.67
C PHE A 163 21.91 -19.38 -15.00
N GLU A 164 21.75 -20.49 -15.73
CA GLU A 164 21.26 -21.76 -15.18
C GLU A 164 22.38 -22.56 -14.51
N ASN A 165 23.58 -22.60 -15.12
CA ASN A 165 24.72 -23.38 -14.63
C ASN A 165 25.80 -22.55 -13.91
N LEU A 166 25.67 -21.23 -13.79
CA LEU A 166 26.74 -20.37 -13.26
C LEU A 166 27.25 -20.84 -11.90
N CYS A 167 26.37 -21.23 -10.99
CA CYS A 167 26.78 -21.77 -9.69
C CYS A 167 27.56 -23.09 -9.84
N GLU A 168 27.10 -24.02 -10.69
CA GLU A 168 27.81 -25.28 -10.98
C GLU A 168 29.22 -25.03 -11.52
N VAL A 169 29.36 -24.05 -12.44
CA VAL A 169 30.66 -23.69 -13.05
C VAL A 169 31.60 -23.02 -12.04
N VAL A 170 31.06 -22.21 -11.12
CA VAL A 170 31.84 -21.61 -10.04
C VAL A 170 32.27 -22.66 -9.00
N GLU A 171 31.43 -23.64 -8.68
CA GLU A 171 31.78 -24.78 -7.81
C GLU A 171 32.86 -25.68 -8.45
N GLN A 172 32.78 -25.92 -9.77
CA GLN A 172 33.82 -26.62 -10.53
C GLN A 172 35.15 -25.86 -10.54
N TYR A 173 35.11 -24.52 -10.69
CA TYR A 173 36.29 -23.67 -10.56
C TYR A 173 36.90 -23.76 -9.15
N GLY A 174 36.07 -23.73 -8.10
CA GLY A 174 36.51 -23.92 -6.71
C GLY A 174 37.20 -25.26 -6.46
N SER A 175 36.86 -26.29 -7.25
CA SER A 175 37.45 -27.63 -7.16
C SER A 175 38.84 -27.77 -7.80
N LEU A 176 39.42 -26.69 -8.36
CA LEU A 176 40.72 -26.73 -9.03
C LEU A 176 41.92 -26.66 -8.07
N ASN A 177 41.85 -25.81 -7.04
CA ASN A 177 42.91 -25.60 -6.04
C ASN A 177 42.40 -24.73 -4.87
N GLU A 178 43.13 -24.71 -3.75
CA GLU A 178 42.76 -23.99 -2.52
C GLU A 178 42.53 -22.48 -2.71
N THR A 179 43.24 -21.82 -3.65
CA THR A 179 43.03 -20.39 -3.90
C THR A 179 41.78 -20.14 -4.73
N ALA A 180 41.47 -21.03 -5.68
CA ALA A 180 40.22 -21.01 -6.44
C ALA A 180 39.02 -21.35 -5.55
N GLU A 181 39.14 -22.25 -4.57
CA GLU A 181 38.09 -22.57 -3.60
C GLU A 181 37.65 -21.32 -2.81
N ALA A 182 38.61 -20.57 -2.26
CA ALA A 182 38.35 -19.34 -1.54
C ALA A 182 37.68 -18.26 -2.41
N VAL A 183 38.09 -18.15 -3.68
CA VAL A 183 37.50 -17.22 -4.66
C VAL A 183 36.09 -17.66 -5.07
N ALA A 184 35.86 -18.95 -5.30
CA ALA A 184 34.56 -19.51 -5.64
C ALA A 184 33.54 -19.28 -4.53
N ALA A 185 33.93 -19.51 -3.27
CA ALA A 185 33.08 -19.24 -2.10
C ALA A 185 32.65 -17.76 -2.03
N GLN A 186 33.56 -16.82 -2.29
CA GLN A 186 33.25 -15.39 -2.34
C GLN A 186 32.31 -15.04 -3.51
N ILE A 187 32.54 -15.60 -4.70
CA ILE A 187 31.66 -15.42 -5.86
C ILE A 187 30.24 -15.91 -5.56
N LEU A 188 30.09 -17.13 -5.02
CA LEU A 188 28.78 -17.68 -4.66
C LEU A 188 28.08 -16.86 -3.57
N GLN A 189 28.82 -16.30 -2.60
CA GLN A 189 28.27 -15.40 -1.58
C GLN A 189 27.76 -14.08 -2.20
N CYS A 190 28.49 -13.49 -3.14
CA CYS A 190 28.08 -12.30 -3.89
C CYS A 190 26.83 -12.56 -4.75
N ILE A 191 26.78 -13.69 -5.48
CA ILE A 191 25.61 -14.07 -6.29
C ILE A 191 24.37 -14.25 -5.40
N ASN A 192 24.47 -14.99 -4.30
CA ASN A 192 23.34 -15.25 -3.40
C ASN A 192 22.82 -14.00 -2.66
N SER A 193 23.68 -13.00 -2.43
CA SER A 193 23.28 -11.76 -1.75
C SER A 193 22.70 -10.71 -2.70
N MET A 194 23.26 -10.58 -3.91
CA MET A 194 22.99 -9.46 -4.83
C MET A 194 22.30 -9.85 -6.15
N GLY A 195 22.36 -11.11 -6.59
CA GLY A 195 21.71 -11.60 -7.83
C GLY A 195 20.25 -12.00 -7.65
N LYS A 196 19.48 -11.20 -6.89
CA LYS A 196 18.12 -11.58 -6.46
C LYS A 196 17.12 -11.56 -7.62
N GLU A 197 17.12 -10.51 -8.45
CA GLU A 197 16.25 -10.43 -9.63
C GLU A 197 16.45 -11.62 -10.56
N GLU A 198 17.70 -12.01 -10.81
CA GLU A 198 18.07 -13.06 -11.76
C GLU A 198 17.72 -14.45 -11.19
N ALA A 199 17.98 -14.69 -9.90
CA ALA A 199 17.55 -15.91 -9.22
C ALA A 199 16.01 -16.04 -9.16
N GLN A 200 15.27 -14.94 -9.01
CA GLN A 200 13.81 -14.92 -9.04
C GLN A 200 13.24 -15.07 -10.46
N ALA A 201 13.90 -14.50 -11.47
CA ALA A 201 13.58 -14.71 -12.87
C ALA A 201 13.65 -16.20 -13.27
N MET A 202 14.62 -16.94 -12.74
CA MET A 202 14.72 -18.39 -12.92
C MET A 202 13.64 -19.19 -12.20
N VAL A 203 13.16 -18.72 -11.04
CA VAL A 203 12.05 -19.35 -10.30
C VAL A 203 10.69 -19.13 -10.99
N ALA A 204 10.53 -18.01 -11.69
CA ALA A 204 9.25 -17.61 -12.27
C ALA A 204 9.37 -17.01 -13.69
N PRO A 205 9.77 -17.81 -14.70
CA PRO A 205 9.99 -17.34 -16.06
C PRO A 205 8.72 -16.90 -16.80
N THR A 206 7.55 -17.49 -16.48
CA THR A 206 6.27 -17.09 -17.09
C THR A 206 5.76 -15.79 -16.49
N TRP A 207 5.92 -15.59 -15.17
CA TRP A 207 5.65 -14.32 -14.50
C TRP A 207 6.59 -13.22 -14.98
N LEU A 208 7.90 -13.49 -15.11
CA LEU A 208 8.88 -12.56 -15.68
C LEU A 208 8.44 -12.08 -17.07
N ARG A 209 7.94 -13.00 -17.89
CA ARG A 209 7.51 -12.70 -19.27
C ARG A 209 6.29 -11.79 -19.34
N TYR A 210 5.23 -12.06 -18.58
CA TYR A 210 3.96 -11.36 -18.73
C TYR A 210 3.68 -10.31 -17.64
N GLY A 211 4.27 -10.43 -16.46
CA GLY A 211 3.95 -9.61 -15.29
C GLY A 211 4.16 -8.11 -15.51
N SER A 212 5.20 -7.73 -16.26
CA SER A 212 5.48 -6.35 -16.66
C SER A 212 4.41 -5.72 -17.57
N LYS A 213 3.70 -6.54 -18.36
CA LYS A 213 2.54 -6.11 -19.16
C LYS A 213 1.23 -6.17 -18.36
N LEU A 214 1.03 -7.23 -17.58
CA LEU A 214 -0.20 -7.47 -16.82
C LEU A 214 -0.39 -6.51 -15.65
N LEU A 215 0.69 -6.24 -14.91
CA LEU A 215 0.69 -5.48 -13.65
C LEU A 215 1.89 -4.51 -13.58
N PRO A 216 2.02 -3.55 -14.51
CA PRO A 216 3.29 -2.88 -14.78
C PRO A 216 3.90 -2.18 -13.57
N LYS A 217 3.11 -1.39 -12.84
CA LYS A 217 3.57 -0.65 -11.65
C LYS A 217 3.88 -1.56 -10.45
N ARG A 218 3.40 -2.80 -10.43
CA ARG A 218 3.53 -3.73 -9.29
C ARG A 218 4.50 -4.88 -9.57
N PHE A 219 4.80 -5.13 -10.84
CA PHE A 219 5.65 -6.21 -11.35
C PHE A 219 6.97 -6.36 -10.59
N TYR A 220 7.76 -5.28 -10.46
CA TYR A 220 9.09 -5.36 -9.84
C TYR A 220 9.02 -5.73 -8.35
N GLY A 221 8.06 -5.17 -7.60
CA GLY A 221 7.85 -5.53 -6.18
C GLY A 221 7.37 -6.97 -5.99
N LEU A 222 6.55 -7.47 -6.92
CA LEU A 222 6.08 -8.87 -6.93
C LEU A 222 7.16 -9.86 -7.37
N LEU A 223 8.02 -9.48 -8.33
CA LEU A 223 9.19 -10.28 -8.73
C LEU A 223 10.15 -10.43 -7.55
N LEU A 224 10.40 -9.35 -6.80
CA LEU A 224 11.24 -9.36 -5.60
C LEU A 224 10.59 -9.97 -4.34
N SER A 225 9.38 -10.52 -4.44
CA SER A 225 8.69 -11.14 -3.29
C SER A 225 9.30 -12.47 -2.85
N GLU A 226 8.88 -12.97 -1.68
CA GLU A 226 9.30 -14.26 -1.13
C GLU A 226 9.14 -15.40 -2.16
N LYS A 227 10.13 -16.31 -2.21
CA LYS A 227 10.19 -17.35 -3.26
C LYS A 227 8.90 -18.16 -3.40
N ASP A 228 8.19 -18.44 -2.31
CA ASP A 228 6.95 -19.23 -2.36
C ASP A 228 5.75 -18.42 -2.89
N LYS A 229 5.67 -17.11 -2.60
CA LYS A 229 4.69 -16.22 -3.23
C LYS A 229 4.97 -16.07 -4.73
N LEU A 230 6.24 -15.95 -5.10
CA LEU A 230 6.65 -15.90 -6.50
C LEU A 230 6.31 -17.19 -7.27
N LYS A 231 6.47 -18.38 -6.67
CA LYS A 231 6.01 -19.66 -7.25
C LYS A 231 4.49 -19.70 -7.47
N VAL A 232 3.69 -19.10 -6.58
CA VAL A 232 2.24 -18.99 -6.77
C VAL A 232 1.92 -18.11 -7.98
N LEU A 233 2.60 -16.96 -8.14
CA LEU A 233 2.45 -16.10 -9.33
C LEU A 233 2.86 -16.81 -10.62
N GLU A 234 3.96 -17.57 -10.61
CA GLU A 234 4.38 -18.40 -11.75
C GLU A 234 3.29 -19.42 -12.11
N THR A 235 2.83 -20.19 -11.13
CA THR A 235 1.82 -21.24 -11.31
C THR A 235 0.52 -20.66 -11.87
N VAL A 236 0.03 -19.56 -11.30
CA VAL A 236 -1.18 -18.88 -11.76
C VAL A 236 -0.99 -18.33 -13.19
N THR A 237 0.12 -17.68 -13.50
CA THR A 237 0.35 -17.09 -14.83
C THR A 237 0.55 -18.16 -15.91
N ALA A 238 1.18 -19.28 -15.57
CA ALA A 238 1.40 -20.40 -16.47
C ALA A 238 0.11 -21.19 -16.75
N GLN A 239 -0.65 -21.56 -15.70
CA GLN A 239 -1.75 -22.51 -15.80
C GLN A 239 -3.13 -21.85 -15.89
N GLU A 240 -3.40 -20.85 -15.04
CA GLU A 240 -4.73 -20.23 -14.88
C GLU A 240 -4.67 -18.69 -14.92
N PRO A 241 -4.09 -18.07 -15.98
CA PRO A 241 -3.83 -16.63 -16.03
C PRO A 241 -5.08 -15.75 -15.88
N TRP A 242 -6.27 -16.29 -16.12
CA TRP A 242 -7.55 -15.62 -15.90
C TRP A 242 -7.78 -15.21 -14.44
N LYS A 243 -7.17 -15.89 -13.46
CA LYS A 243 -7.29 -15.54 -12.03
C LYS A 243 -6.76 -14.14 -11.73
N LEU A 244 -5.72 -13.72 -12.44
CA LEU A 244 -5.15 -12.38 -12.32
C LEU A 244 -6.15 -11.28 -12.72
N GLY A 245 -7.22 -11.60 -13.46
CA GLY A 245 -8.27 -10.63 -13.83
C GLY A 245 -9.29 -10.35 -12.73
N PHE A 246 -9.18 -11.05 -11.59
CA PHE A 246 -10.11 -10.98 -10.48
C PHE A 246 -9.35 -10.78 -9.17
N GLY A 247 -9.19 -9.52 -8.74
CA GLY A 247 -8.57 -9.15 -7.46
C GLY A 247 -9.17 -9.90 -6.26
N PRO A 248 -10.50 -10.10 -6.16
CA PRO A 248 -11.08 -10.93 -5.10
C PRO A 248 -10.58 -12.38 -5.10
N ILE A 249 -10.31 -12.98 -6.26
CA ILE A 249 -9.76 -14.35 -6.32
C ILE A 249 -8.30 -14.36 -5.86
N MET A 250 -7.48 -13.40 -6.32
CA MET A 250 -6.08 -13.29 -5.91
C MET A 250 -5.93 -13.00 -4.41
N TYR A 251 -6.80 -12.17 -3.85
CA TYR A 251 -6.87 -11.88 -2.42
C TYR A 251 -7.32 -13.11 -1.62
N TRP A 252 -8.53 -13.64 -1.87
CA TRP A 252 -9.10 -14.70 -1.02
C TRP A 252 -8.44 -16.07 -1.18
N LYS A 253 -7.96 -16.44 -2.39
CA LYS A 253 -7.34 -17.77 -2.63
C LYS A 253 -5.82 -17.76 -2.48
N HIS A 254 -5.18 -16.63 -2.73
CA HIS A 254 -3.71 -16.56 -2.84
C HIS A 254 -3.06 -15.49 -1.94
N ARG A 255 -3.85 -14.74 -1.15
CA ARG A 255 -3.37 -13.72 -0.19
C ARG A 255 -2.48 -12.65 -0.83
N PHE A 256 -2.85 -12.24 -2.05
CA PHE A 256 -2.27 -11.11 -2.74
C PHE A 256 -3.22 -9.91 -2.71
N ILE A 257 -2.81 -8.86 -2.01
CA ILE A 257 -3.54 -7.58 -1.98
C ILE A 257 -3.09 -6.73 -3.18
N GLY A 258 -4.05 -6.20 -3.93
CA GLY A 258 -3.79 -5.30 -5.05
C GLY A 258 -3.26 -5.94 -6.34
N VAL A 259 -3.47 -7.25 -6.52
CA VAL A 259 -3.09 -7.99 -7.73
C VAL A 259 -4.32 -8.22 -8.61
N GLU A 260 -4.59 -7.26 -9.51
CA GLU A 260 -5.64 -7.38 -10.53
C GLU A 260 -5.18 -6.77 -11.86
N ALA A 261 -5.04 -7.60 -12.90
CA ALA A 261 -4.72 -7.20 -14.26
C ALA A 261 -5.98 -6.75 -15.01
N THR A 262 -5.85 -5.72 -15.86
CA THR A 262 -6.98 -5.20 -16.63
C THR A 262 -7.32 -6.06 -17.84
N LEU A 263 -8.55 -5.98 -18.32
CA LEU A 263 -8.98 -6.66 -19.55
C LEU A 263 -8.08 -6.30 -20.75
N ASP A 264 -7.75 -5.01 -20.90
CA ASP A 264 -6.90 -4.55 -21.99
C ASP A 264 -5.44 -5.04 -21.83
N ALA A 265 -4.92 -5.20 -20.60
CA ALA A 265 -3.60 -5.82 -20.38
C ALA A 265 -3.52 -7.29 -20.84
N PHE A 266 -4.58 -8.07 -20.67
CA PHE A 266 -4.63 -9.44 -21.21
C PHE A 266 -4.65 -9.49 -22.74
N LYS A 267 -5.24 -8.47 -23.40
CA LYS A 267 -5.20 -8.33 -24.88
C LYS A 267 -3.76 -8.08 -25.35
N HIS A 268 -3.04 -7.16 -24.70
CA HIS A 268 -1.62 -6.89 -25.01
C HIS A 268 -0.67 -8.06 -24.71
N CYS A 269 -1.11 -9.05 -23.93
CA CYS A 269 -0.39 -10.31 -23.70
C CYS A 269 -0.84 -11.46 -24.61
N SER A 270 -1.89 -11.27 -25.44
CA SER A 270 -2.58 -12.34 -26.19
C SER A 270 -3.03 -13.53 -25.31
N LEU A 271 -3.29 -13.30 -24.02
CA LEU A 271 -3.62 -14.36 -23.06
C LEU A 271 -5.12 -14.72 -23.06
N LEU A 272 -6.01 -13.82 -23.50
CA LEU A 272 -7.47 -14.04 -23.51
C LEU A 272 -7.92 -15.24 -24.36
N GLU A 273 -7.11 -15.67 -25.34
CA GLU A 273 -7.40 -16.83 -26.18
C GLU A 273 -7.18 -18.17 -25.44
N ARG A 274 -6.36 -18.17 -24.39
CA ARG A 274 -6.10 -19.33 -23.54
C ARG A 274 -7.14 -19.51 -22.43
N PHE A 275 -8.07 -18.57 -22.26
CA PHE A 275 -9.03 -18.59 -21.16
C PHE A 275 -10.20 -19.52 -21.52
N PRO A 276 -10.70 -20.34 -20.59
CA PRO A 276 -11.91 -21.09 -20.85
C PRO A 276 -13.12 -20.13 -21.02
N PRO A 277 -14.16 -20.53 -21.77
CA PRO A 277 -15.19 -19.59 -22.23
C PRO A 277 -15.94 -18.87 -21.10
N THR A 278 -16.23 -19.57 -20.01
CA THR A 278 -16.98 -19.03 -18.86
C THR A 278 -16.19 -17.93 -18.14
N GLU A 279 -14.91 -18.16 -17.89
CA GLU A 279 -13.99 -17.23 -17.25
C GLU A 279 -13.73 -16.01 -18.15
N LYS A 280 -13.61 -16.23 -19.46
CA LYS A 280 -13.49 -15.16 -20.45
C LYS A 280 -14.73 -14.26 -20.43
N ASP A 281 -15.93 -14.84 -20.56
CA ASP A 281 -17.21 -14.12 -20.45
C ASP A 281 -17.32 -13.35 -19.12
N ALA A 282 -16.92 -13.99 -18.01
CA ALA A 282 -16.95 -13.40 -16.67
C ALA A 282 -16.03 -12.19 -16.51
N ILE A 283 -14.82 -12.20 -17.10
CA ILE A 283 -13.90 -11.04 -17.08
C ILE A 283 -14.51 -9.86 -17.85
N TYR A 284 -15.13 -10.10 -19.02
CA TYR A 284 -15.80 -9.05 -19.79
C TYR A 284 -17.00 -8.44 -19.03
N ILE A 285 -17.77 -9.25 -18.31
CA ILE A 285 -18.85 -8.77 -17.43
C ILE A 285 -18.27 -7.94 -16.27
N TYR A 286 -17.25 -8.46 -15.58
CA TYR A 286 -16.63 -7.81 -14.42
C TYR A 286 -15.98 -6.47 -14.79
N ASP A 287 -15.26 -6.40 -15.91
CA ASP A 287 -14.68 -5.16 -16.44
C ASP A 287 -15.75 -4.12 -16.80
N PHE A 288 -16.86 -4.54 -17.42
CA PHE A 288 -17.99 -3.66 -17.71
C PHE A 288 -18.62 -3.09 -16.43
N ILE A 289 -18.85 -3.93 -15.40
CA ILE A 289 -19.44 -3.49 -14.13
C ILE A 289 -18.50 -2.48 -13.46
N LYS A 290 -17.21 -2.82 -13.28
CA LYS A 290 -16.19 -1.92 -12.71
C LYS A 290 -16.13 -0.59 -13.47
N SER A 291 -16.02 -0.64 -14.79
CA SER A 291 -15.90 0.56 -15.65
C SER A 291 -17.12 1.45 -15.54
N LYS A 292 -18.32 0.87 -15.53
CA LYS A 292 -19.58 1.62 -15.38
C LYS A 292 -19.68 2.25 -14.00
N CYS A 293 -19.44 1.48 -12.94
CA CYS A 293 -19.46 1.96 -11.56
C CYS A 293 -18.45 3.10 -11.32
N ARG A 294 -17.19 2.93 -11.77
CA ARG A 294 -16.12 3.95 -11.64
C ARG A 294 -16.46 5.25 -12.37
N ARG A 295 -17.06 5.17 -13.57
CA ARG A 295 -17.36 6.35 -14.41
C ARG A 295 -18.63 7.09 -13.97
N GLU A 296 -19.66 6.36 -13.53
CA GLU A 296 -21.00 6.91 -13.27
C GLU A 296 -21.34 7.00 -11.78
N GLY A 297 -20.40 6.63 -10.89
CA GLY A 297 -20.60 6.66 -9.43
C GLY A 297 -21.61 5.64 -8.91
N HIS A 298 -21.88 4.59 -9.68
CA HIS A 298 -22.85 3.55 -9.30
C HIS A 298 -22.21 2.50 -8.38
N THR A 299 -22.99 1.91 -7.48
CA THR A 299 -22.60 0.75 -6.66
C THR A 299 -23.03 -0.59 -7.27
N PHE A 300 -24.02 -0.56 -8.17
CA PHE A 300 -24.54 -1.71 -8.91
C PHE A 300 -24.92 -1.33 -10.35
N VAL A 301 -25.10 -2.34 -11.21
CA VAL A 301 -25.71 -2.17 -12.54
C VAL A 301 -27.02 -2.95 -12.63
N TYR A 302 -27.98 -2.48 -13.42
CA TYR A 302 -29.16 -3.30 -13.73
C TYR A 302 -28.78 -4.45 -14.65
N GLU A 303 -29.32 -5.63 -14.38
CA GLU A 303 -29.05 -6.85 -15.14
C GLU A 303 -29.40 -6.72 -16.64
N LYS A 304 -30.47 -5.97 -16.96
CA LYS A 304 -30.86 -5.62 -18.34
C LYS A 304 -29.82 -4.77 -19.09
N SER A 305 -28.86 -4.14 -18.40
CA SER A 305 -27.77 -3.36 -19.02
C SER A 305 -26.61 -4.21 -19.53
N LEU A 306 -26.57 -5.50 -19.17
CA LEU A 306 -25.54 -6.45 -19.60
C LEU A 306 -25.90 -7.07 -20.98
N HIS A 307 -26.34 -6.24 -21.93
CA HIS A 307 -26.71 -6.69 -23.28
C HIS A 307 -25.47 -6.96 -24.15
N ARG A 308 -25.57 -7.80 -25.19
CA ARG A 308 -24.45 -8.22 -26.07
C ARG A 308 -23.60 -7.05 -26.59
N ARG A 309 -24.23 -5.91 -26.91
CA ARG A 309 -23.55 -4.68 -27.40
C ARG A 309 -22.79 -3.88 -26.31
N SER A 310 -22.81 -4.32 -25.05
CA SER A 310 -22.05 -3.68 -23.95
C SER A 310 -20.56 -4.03 -23.97
N PHE A 311 -20.22 -5.15 -24.61
CA PHE A 311 -18.89 -5.75 -24.54
C PHE A 311 -18.19 -5.45 -25.87
N ARG A 312 -17.10 -4.67 -25.81
CA ARG A 312 -16.54 -3.93 -26.96
C ARG A 312 -16.30 -4.82 -28.19
N ASP A 313 -15.63 -5.94 -27.95
CA ASP A 313 -14.96 -6.79 -28.93
C ASP A 313 -15.12 -8.29 -28.64
N HIS A 314 -16.05 -8.67 -27.75
CA HIS A 314 -16.29 -10.05 -27.37
C HIS A 314 -17.78 -10.32 -27.17
N ASP A 315 -18.29 -11.33 -27.87
CA ASP A 315 -19.65 -11.80 -27.73
C ASP A 315 -19.73 -12.84 -26.61
N ILE A 316 -20.50 -12.53 -25.56
CA ILE A 316 -20.74 -13.45 -24.45
C ILE A 316 -21.45 -14.71 -24.95
N VAL A 317 -20.86 -15.87 -24.65
CA VAL A 317 -21.31 -17.19 -25.11
C VAL A 317 -22.35 -17.78 -24.17
N ASP A 318 -22.06 -17.82 -22.86
CA ASP A 318 -22.97 -18.31 -21.83
C ASP A 318 -22.98 -17.35 -20.64
N ARG A 319 -23.83 -16.34 -20.76
CA ARG A 319 -24.03 -15.33 -19.73
C ARG A 319 -24.49 -15.93 -18.40
N ALA A 320 -25.29 -17.00 -18.41
CA ALA A 320 -25.82 -17.59 -17.19
C ALA A 320 -24.69 -18.26 -16.38
N ARG A 321 -23.84 -19.06 -17.03
CA ARG A 321 -22.66 -19.66 -16.39
C ARG A 321 -21.65 -18.61 -15.95
N ALA A 322 -21.39 -17.59 -16.78
CA ALA A 322 -20.46 -16.52 -16.42
C ALA A 322 -20.94 -15.73 -15.19
N MET A 323 -22.24 -15.42 -15.11
CA MET A 323 -22.84 -14.79 -13.93
C MET A 323 -22.80 -15.69 -12.70
N GLN A 324 -23.05 -17.01 -12.85
CA GLN A 324 -22.95 -17.96 -11.75
C GLN A 324 -21.51 -18.05 -11.21
N PHE A 325 -20.52 -18.17 -12.10
CA PHE A 325 -19.10 -18.16 -11.75
C PHE A 325 -18.69 -16.92 -10.94
N LEU A 326 -19.19 -15.73 -11.30
CA LEU A 326 -18.91 -14.48 -10.58
C LEU A 326 -19.53 -14.46 -9.17
N VAL A 327 -20.69 -15.11 -8.99
CA VAL A 327 -21.34 -15.26 -7.67
C VAL A 327 -20.60 -16.30 -6.83
N ASP A 328 -20.29 -17.48 -7.39
CA ASP A 328 -19.62 -18.58 -6.70
C ASP A 328 -18.22 -18.18 -6.19
N ASN A 329 -17.48 -17.40 -6.97
CA ASN A 329 -16.17 -16.86 -6.59
C ASN A 329 -16.26 -15.57 -5.74
N LYS A 330 -17.46 -15.18 -5.27
CA LYS A 330 -17.70 -13.99 -4.43
C LYS A 330 -17.22 -12.67 -5.07
N ILE A 331 -17.27 -12.55 -6.39
CA ILE A 331 -16.91 -11.33 -7.14
C ILE A 331 -18.13 -10.40 -7.24
N THR A 332 -19.32 -10.95 -7.47
CA THR A 332 -20.59 -10.20 -7.58
C THR A 332 -21.68 -10.75 -6.68
N VAL A 333 -22.69 -9.92 -6.40
CA VAL A 333 -23.97 -10.32 -5.78
C VAL A 333 -25.11 -9.94 -6.73
N GLN A 334 -26.08 -10.83 -6.88
CA GLN A 334 -27.33 -10.55 -7.60
C GLN A 334 -28.42 -10.11 -6.61
N LEU A 335 -29.14 -9.04 -6.93
CA LEU A 335 -30.14 -8.40 -6.08
C LEU A 335 -31.32 -7.98 -6.96
N GLU A 336 -32.38 -8.79 -7.06
CA GLU A 336 -33.65 -8.47 -7.74
C GLU A 336 -33.48 -7.70 -9.08
N GLY A 337 -32.82 -8.32 -10.06
CA GLY A 337 -32.56 -7.71 -11.37
C GLY A 337 -31.44 -6.65 -11.39
N LYS A 338 -30.63 -6.58 -10.34
CA LYS A 338 -29.37 -5.81 -10.25
C LYS A 338 -28.19 -6.76 -10.02
N VAL A 339 -27.01 -6.32 -10.44
CA VAL A 339 -25.72 -6.97 -10.19
C VAL A 339 -24.79 -5.94 -9.54
N ALA A 340 -24.35 -6.22 -8.31
CA ALA A 340 -23.38 -5.41 -7.58
C ALA A 340 -22.03 -6.12 -7.52
N LEU A 341 -20.93 -5.38 -7.41
CA LEU A 341 -19.66 -5.97 -6.98
C LEU A 341 -19.79 -6.35 -5.50
N LYS A 342 -19.28 -7.52 -5.10
CA LYS A 342 -19.42 -8.04 -3.72
C LYS A 342 -18.95 -7.01 -2.69
N ARG A 343 -17.78 -6.41 -2.91
CA ARG A 343 -17.22 -5.36 -2.05
C ARG A 343 -18.15 -4.15 -1.90
N TYR A 344 -18.73 -3.63 -2.99
CA TYR A 344 -19.63 -2.47 -2.93
C TYR A 344 -20.93 -2.79 -2.17
N HIS A 345 -21.50 -3.97 -2.40
CA HIS A 345 -22.65 -4.46 -1.63
C HIS A 345 -22.31 -4.61 -0.15
N ASP A 346 -21.12 -5.11 0.18
CA ASP A 346 -20.68 -5.26 1.56
C ASP A 346 -20.41 -3.91 2.23
N TYR A 347 -19.87 -2.92 1.50
CA TYR A 347 -19.77 -1.54 1.99
C TYR A 347 -21.16 -0.95 2.27
N GLU A 348 -22.16 -1.13 1.38
CA GLU A 348 -23.53 -0.68 1.63
C GLU A 348 -24.14 -1.35 2.88
N ASN A 349 -23.90 -2.65 3.08
CA ASN A 349 -24.36 -3.37 4.28
C ASN A 349 -23.64 -2.90 5.55
N ASN A 350 -22.33 -2.66 5.49
CA ASN A 350 -21.53 -2.18 6.62
C ASN A 350 -21.91 -0.75 7.00
N ILE A 351 -22.17 0.13 6.02
CA ILE A 351 -22.71 1.48 6.25
C ILE A 351 -24.09 1.40 6.89
N ARG A 352 -24.99 0.54 6.38
CA ARG A 352 -26.32 0.34 6.97
C ARG A 352 -26.22 -0.13 8.42
N GLY A 353 -25.48 -1.20 8.68
CA GLY A 353 -25.30 -1.73 10.04
C GLY A 353 -24.58 -0.76 10.98
N GLY A 354 -23.73 0.13 10.47
CA GLY A 354 -23.15 1.24 11.23
C GLY A 354 -24.19 2.29 11.61
N ILE A 355 -25.06 2.68 10.68
CA ILE A 355 -26.19 3.59 10.94
C ILE A 355 -27.18 2.96 11.91
N ASP A 356 -27.55 1.70 11.73
CA ASP A 356 -28.48 0.98 12.61
C ASP A 356 -27.96 0.95 14.06
N LYS A 357 -26.69 0.58 14.27
CA LYS A 357 -26.03 0.61 15.59
C LYS A 357 -25.98 2.02 16.19
N LEU A 358 -25.82 3.06 15.36
CA LEU A 358 -25.80 4.45 15.80
C LEU A 358 -27.20 4.89 16.27
N LEU A 359 -28.25 4.53 15.53
CA LEU A 359 -29.66 4.78 15.87
C LEU A 359 -30.16 3.92 17.05
N GLU A 360 -29.55 2.77 17.31
CA GLU A 360 -29.80 1.98 18.53
C GLU A 360 -29.16 2.63 19.76
N LYS A 361 -27.92 3.13 19.65
CA LYS A 361 -27.26 3.87 20.72
C LYS A 361 -27.97 5.19 21.03
N ASP A 362 -28.45 5.90 20.01
CA ASP A 362 -29.24 7.13 20.13
C ASP A 362 -30.39 6.97 21.14
N LYS A 363 -31.25 5.96 20.96
CA LYS A 363 -32.40 5.63 21.83
C LYS A 363 -32.05 5.43 23.32
N ILE A 364 -30.79 5.11 23.63
CA ILE A 364 -30.31 4.82 25.00
C ILE A 364 -29.48 6.01 25.53
N SER A 365 -29.00 6.89 24.65
CA SER A 365 -28.14 8.01 25.00
C SER A 365 -28.91 9.13 25.72
N LYS A 366 -28.30 9.72 26.74
CA LYS A 366 -28.75 10.99 27.33
C LYS A 366 -28.06 12.15 26.64
N TRP A 367 -28.17 12.24 25.31
CA TRP A 367 -27.57 13.34 24.57
C TRP A 367 -28.39 14.62 24.77
N VAL A 368 -27.84 15.54 25.57
CA VAL A 368 -28.37 16.89 25.76
C VAL A 368 -27.18 17.83 25.85
N ILE A 369 -27.04 18.72 24.87
CA ILE A 369 -26.24 19.95 25.02
C ILE A 369 -27.23 21.02 25.46
N ASP A 370 -26.93 21.77 26.53
CA ASP A 370 -27.82 22.85 26.94
C ASP A 370 -27.77 23.98 25.90
N SER A 371 -28.94 24.39 25.42
CA SER A 371 -29.11 25.40 24.38
C SER A 371 -29.29 26.82 24.92
N ALA A 372 -29.29 27.01 26.25
CA ALA A 372 -29.46 28.34 26.87
C ALA A 372 -28.46 29.38 26.32
N ASP A 373 -27.18 29.02 26.20
CA ASP A 373 -26.11 29.89 25.69
C ASP A 373 -26.17 30.13 24.16
N LEU A 374 -27.17 29.56 23.46
CA LEU A 374 -27.42 29.77 22.03
C LEU A 374 -28.60 30.72 21.76
N GLU A 375 -29.26 31.24 22.79
CA GLU A 375 -30.34 32.22 22.62
C GLU A 375 -29.85 33.49 21.92
N GLY A 376 -30.50 33.87 20.82
CA GLY A 376 -30.16 35.06 20.03
C GLY A 376 -28.98 34.92 19.05
N GLU A 377 -28.12 33.90 19.18
CA GLU A 377 -26.92 33.70 18.35
C GLU A 377 -27.18 33.57 16.84
N PHE A 378 -28.39 33.16 16.45
CA PHE A 378 -28.81 32.97 15.05
C PHE A 378 -29.76 34.06 14.53
N GLY A 379 -30.02 35.12 15.30
CA GLY A 379 -30.86 36.26 14.88
C GLY A 379 -32.29 35.86 14.50
N GLU A 380 -32.67 36.12 13.24
CA GLU A 380 -33.98 35.77 12.66
C GLU A 380 -33.92 34.54 11.73
N ASP A 381 -32.78 33.85 11.62
CA ASP A 381 -32.64 32.68 10.75
C ASP A 381 -33.19 31.41 11.43
N GLU A 382 -34.48 31.14 11.19
CA GLU A 382 -35.21 30.00 11.74
C GLU A 382 -34.64 28.63 11.33
N ASP A 383 -34.05 28.52 10.13
CA ASP A 383 -33.40 27.27 9.70
C ASP A 383 -32.12 27.01 10.50
N GLN A 384 -31.35 28.06 10.81
CA GLN A 384 -30.16 27.94 11.67
C GLN A 384 -30.53 27.65 13.14
N LYS A 385 -31.57 28.31 13.68
CA LYS A 385 -32.10 28.01 15.04
C LYS A 385 -32.53 26.55 15.15
N LYS A 386 -33.34 26.09 14.19
CA LYS A 386 -33.84 24.70 14.15
C LYS A 386 -32.71 23.69 13.99
N ALA A 387 -31.69 24.00 13.17
CA ALA A 387 -30.51 23.15 13.06
C ALA A 387 -29.73 23.08 14.37
N ALA A 388 -29.56 24.20 15.08
CA ALA A 388 -28.91 24.22 16.40
C ALA A 388 -29.68 23.39 17.43
N GLU A 389 -31.01 23.58 17.54
CA GLU A 389 -31.87 22.78 18.42
C GLU A 389 -31.74 21.27 18.11
N LEU A 390 -31.77 20.89 16.83
CA LEU A 390 -31.63 19.49 16.44
C LEU A 390 -30.27 18.90 16.85
N ILE A 391 -29.16 19.64 16.73
CA ILE A 391 -27.84 19.19 17.21
C ILE A 391 -27.86 19.03 18.74
N CYS A 392 -28.45 19.96 19.48
CA CYS A 392 -28.49 19.90 20.95
C CYS A 392 -29.32 18.72 21.48
N ARG A 393 -30.36 18.31 20.74
CA ARG A 393 -31.35 17.30 21.19
C ARG A 393 -31.17 15.90 20.60
N ASN A 394 -30.44 15.76 19.49
CA ASN A 394 -30.25 14.47 18.81
C ASN A 394 -28.74 14.18 18.63
N PRO A 395 -28.24 13.00 19.06
CA PRO A 395 -26.84 12.62 18.91
C PRO A 395 -26.44 12.40 17.45
N VAL A 396 -27.42 12.23 16.56
CA VAL A 396 -27.21 12.11 15.11
C VAL A 396 -28.04 13.18 14.40
N THR A 397 -27.38 14.21 13.88
CA THR A 397 -28.03 15.28 13.10
C THR A 397 -27.39 15.41 11.72
N VAL A 398 -28.20 15.35 10.66
CA VAL A 398 -27.75 15.55 9.27
C VAL A 398 -28.14 16.94 8.79
N MET A 399 -27.16 17.81 8.60
CA MET A 399 -27.38 19.16 8.05
C MET A 399 -27.10 19.21 6.55
N SER A 400 -28.13 19.49 5.74
CA SER A 400 -28.01 19.79 4.32
C SER A 400 -28.24 21.27 4.04
N GLY A 401 -27.73 21.78 2.92
CA GLY A 401 -27.90 23.17 2.50
C GLY A 401 -26.87 23.59 1.46
N LYS A 402 -27.17 24.63 0.68
CA LYS A 402 -26.28 25.13 -0.38
C LYS A 402 -25.00 25.77 0.20
N GLY A 403 -24.07 26.14 -0.68
CA GLY A 403 -22.93 26.99 -0.30
C GLY A 403 -23.43 28.35 0.21
N GLY A 404 -22.80 28.89 1.25
CA GLY A 404 -23.18 30.17 1.87
C GLY A 404 -24.26 30.10 2.97
N CYS A 405 -25.06 29.04 3.04
CA CYS A 405 -26.19 28.90 4.01
C CYS A 405 -25.76 28.59 5.46
N GLY A 406 -24.74 29.27 6.01
CA GLY A 406 -24.45 29.24 7.46
C GLY A 406 -24.00 27.92 8.11
N LYS A 407 -24.12 26.73 7.47
CA LYS A 407 -23.91 25.41 8.12
C LYS A 407 -22.72 25.31 9.09
N THR A 408 -21.53 25.73 8.64
CA THR A 408 -20.31 25.70 9.49
C THR A 408 -20.38 26.69 10.65
N TYR A 409 -21.07 27.83 10.52
CA TYR A 409 -21.29 28.77 11.61
C TYR A 409 -22.18 28.16 12.70
N VAL A 410 -23.30 27.53 12.33
CA VAL A 410 -24.17 26.79 13.28
C VAL A 410 -23.39 25.73 14.04
N VAL A 411 -22.71 24.83 13.32
CA VAL A 411 -21.86 23.79 13.92
C VAL A 411 -20.80 24.43 14.83
N SER A 412 -20.14 25.50 14.41
CA SER A 412 -19.11 26.15 15.23
C SER A 412 -19.63 26.82 16.50
N LYS A 413 -20.86 27.35 16.50
CA LYS A 413 -21.47 27.93 17.69
C LYS A 413 -21.92 26.86 18.67
N VAL A 414 -22.67 25.86 18.21
CA VAL A 414 -23.17 24.76 19.07
C VAL A 414 -22.04 23.99 19.72
N PHE A 415 -21.01 23.59 18.95
CA PHE A 415 -19.89 22.83 19.52
C PHE A 415 -18.93 23.68 20.38
N LYS A 416 -18.97 25.02 20.26
CA LYS A 416 -18.26 25.87 21.23
C LYS A 416 -19.00 25.88 22.57
N VAL A 417 -20.32 26.07 22.57
CA VAL A 417 -21.14 25.99 23.80
C VAL A 417 -20.99 24.62 24.47
N ALA A 418 -21.08 23.53 23.69
CA ALA A 418 -20.85 22.17 24.22
C ALA A 418 -19.44 21.97 24.81
N HIS A 419 -18.41 22.57 24.19
CA HIS A 419 -17.04 22.52 24.70
C HIS A 419 -16.90 23.25 26.04
N ASP A 420 -17.47 24.46 26.14
CA ASP A 420 -17.37 25.30 27.32
C ASP A 420 -18.18 24.69 28.50
N GLN A 421 -19.32 24.02 28.21
CA GLN A 421 -20.07 23.19 29.17
C GLN A 421 -19.25 22.00 29.67
N ILE A 422 -18.59 21.25 28.78
CA ILE A 422 -17.72 20.12 29.13
C ILE A 422 -16.55 20.57 30.03
N LEU A 423 -15.96 21.75 29.78
CA LEU A 423 -14.91 22.28 30.64
C LEU A 423 -15.42 22.62 32.05
N ALA A 424 -16.61 23.22 32.15
CA ALA A 424 -17.23 23.53 33.43
C ALA A 424 -17.56 22.26 34.24
N GLU A 425 -18.03 21.19 33.58
CA GLU A 425 -18.23 19.87 34.22
C GLU A 425 -16.90 19.30 34.76
N ILE A 426 -15.82 19.35 33.97
CA ILE A 426 -14.49 18.85 34.40
C ILE A 426 -13.95 19.64 35.60
N GLU A 427 -14.11 20.96 35.61
CA GLU A 427 -13.63 21.79 36.72
C GLU A 427 -14.44 21.55 38.00
N ALA A 428 -15.75 21.35 37.89
CA ALA A 428 -16.60 20.92 39.00
C ALA A 428 -16.25 19.52 39.53
N GLU A 429 -16.03 18.53 38.64
CA GLU A 429 -15.56 17.19 39.00
C GLU A 429 -14.23 17.28 39.78
N ARG A 430 -13.26 18.08 39.31
CA ARG A 430 -11.98 18.30 40.01
C ARG A 430 -12.16 18.97 41.38
N GLU A 431 -13.01 19.98 41.50
CA GLU A 431 -13.29 20.65 42.77
C GLU A 431 -13.89 19.69 43.82
N ASP A 432 -14.87 18.87 43.44
CA ASP A 432 -15.48 17.91 44.36
C ASP A 432 -14.52 16.77 44.73
N ASP A 433 -13.67 16.33 43.81
CA ASP A 433 -12.59 15.38 44.10
C ASP A 433 -11.56 15.95 45.10
N GLU A 434 -11.22 17.24 44.99
CA GLU A 434 -10.39 17.95 45.96
C GLU A 434 -11.08 18.13 47.32
N ARG A 435 -12.38 18.43 47.34
CA ARG A 435 -13.17 18.53 48.57
C ARG A 435 -13.25 17.19 49.28
N LEU A 436 -13.45 16.09 48.55
CA LEU A 436 -13.50 14.74 49.10
C LEU A 436 -12.15 14.33 49.70
N LYS A 437 -11.03 14.63 49.01
CA LYS A 437 -9.67 14.41 49.55
C LYS A 437 -9.42 15.22 50.83
N LYS A 438 -9.76 16.52 50.84
CA LYS A 438 -9.65 17.38 52.03
C LYS A 438 -10.52 16.89 53.19
N ALA A 439 -11.72 16.39 52.92
CA ALA A 439 -12.59 15.80 53.93
C ALA A 439 -11.99 14.52 54.51
N LEU A 440 -11.47 13.61 53.67
CA LEU A 440 -10.82 12.37 54.09
C LEU A 440 -9.58 12.63 54.95
N ASP A 441 -8.72 13.58 54.52
CA ASP A 441 -7.56 14.02 55.29
C ASP A 441 -7.96 14.64 56.63
N SER A 442 -9.08 15.39 56.70
CA SER A 442 -9.58 15.95 57.95
C SER A 442 -10.12 14.89 58.92
N SER A 443 -10.74 13.82 58.41
CA SER A 443 -11.16 12.67 59.23
C SER A 443 -9.98 11.86 59.75
N LEU A 444 -8.93 11.66 58.94
CA LEU A 444 -7.70 11.00 59.37
C LEU A 444 -6.99 11.79 60.48
N ASN A 445 -6.84 13.11 60.32
CA ASN A 445 -6.24 13.98 61.33
C ASN A 445 -7.08 14.12 62.61
N SER A 446 -8.40 13.90 62.53
CA SER A 446 -9.29 13.87 63.70
C SER A 446 -9.16 12.59 64.53
N LEU A 447 -8.69 11.49 63.94
CA LEU A 447 -8.43 10.22 64.63
C LEU A 447 -7.05 10.17 65.32
N SER A 448 -6.10 11.01 64.92
CA SER A 448 -4.79 11.15 65.56
C SER A 448 -4.73 12.23 66.66
N GLY A 449 -5.88 12.78 67.06
CA GLY A 449 -5.99 13.92 67.98
C GLY A 449 -6.26 13.59 69.46
N GLN A 450 -6.34 12.30 69.82
CA GLN A 450 -6.54 11.86 71.21
C GLN A 450 -5.71 10.60 71.50
N GLU A 451 -4.47 10.80 71.96
CA GLU A 451 -3.86 10.03 73.05
C GLU A 451 -2.50 10.65 73.38
N ASP A 452 -2.46 11.39 74.49
CA ASP A 452 -1.23 11.96 75.04
C ASP A 452 -1.27 11.80 76.57
N SER A 453 -0.84 10.62 77.06
CA SER A 453 -0.31 10.45 78.43
C SER A 453 0.20 9.02 78.72
N GLN A 454 1.50 8.96 79.01
CA GLN A 454 2.19 8.09 79.99
C GLN A 454 2.58 6.62 79.69
N GLU A 455 3.88 6.40 79.96
CA GLU A 455 4.52 5.24 80.62
C GLU A 455 4.95 4.02 79.77
N ASP A 456 6.25 4.03 79.45
CA ASP A 456 7.26 3.02 79.80
C ASP A 456 6.78 1.58 80.09
N GLN A 457 7.29 0.60 79.31
CA GLN A 457 8.33 -0.32 79.81
C GLN A 457 8.88 -1.30 78.75
N ASP A 458 10.12 -1.70 79.01
CA ASP A 458 10.95 -2.70 78.33
C ASP A 458 10.24 -3.98 77.84
N PHE A 459 10.76 -4.55 76.73
CA PHE A 459 11.41 -5.87 76.84
C PHE A 459 12.42 -6.12 75.69
N THR A 460 13.69 -6.21 76.07
CA THR A 460 14.85 -6.78 75.34
C THR A 460 14.67 -8.32 75.17
N GLU A 461 15.38 -9.14 74.38
CA GLU A 461 16.71 -9.07 73.73
C GLU A 461 16.88 -10.25 72.71
N CYS A 462 18.12 -10.45 72.25
CA CYS A 462 18.72 -11.66 71.64
C CYS A 462 18.70 -11.68 70.09
N GLU A 463 19.70 -11.18 69.34
CA GLU A 463 21.19 -11.31 69.34
C GLU A 463 21.72 -12.32 68.30
N SER A 464 22.49 -11.81 67.33
CA SER A 464 23.83 -12.25 66.85
C SER A 464 24.09 -11.65 65.44
N MET A 465 25.08 -10.77 65.23
CA MET A 465 26.52 -11.04 64.99
C MET A 465 26.76 -11.99 63.80
N GLN A 466 27.55 -11.73 62.73
CA GLN A 466 28.63 -10.77 62.35
C GLN A 466 28.74 -10.75 60.79
N ASP A 467 29.47 -9.90 60.04
CA ASP A 467 30.09 -8.55 60.19
C ASP A 467 30.69 -8.10 58.82
N CYS A 468 31.03 -6.81 58.64
CA CYS A 468 31.84 -6.21 57.53
C CYS A 468 31.26 -6.27 56.08
N THR A 469 31.43 -5.30 55.16
CA THR A 469 32.30 -4.10 55.05
C THR A 469 31.62 -2.95 54.25
N GLN A 470 32.28 -1.78 54.19
CA GLN A 470 31.82 -0.48 53.65
C GLN A 470 31.65 -0.42 52.11
N ALA A 471 30.66 0.36 51.60
CA ALA A 471 30.88 1.57 50.77
C ALA A 471 29.58 2.23 50.22
N GLU A 472 29.55 3.56 50.27
CA GLU A 472 28.78 4.51 49.43
C GLU A 472 27.26 4.32 49.20
N ALA A 473 26.45 5.04 49.99
CA ALA A 473 25.02 5.21 49.77
C ALA A 473 24.72 6.35 48.76
N VAL A 474 24.29 6.00 47.55
CA VAL A 474 23.61 6.93 46.64
C VAL A 474 22.15 7.06 47.08
N ALA A 475 21.75 8.23 47.55
CA ALA A 475 20.38 8.48 48.02
C ALA A 475 19.38 8.47 46.86
N SER A 476 18.65 7.36 46.71
CA SER A 476 17.50 7.25 45.80
C SER A 476 16.30 8.05 46.35
N PRO A 477 15.59 8.84 45.51
CA PRO A 477 14.45 9.63 45.96
C PRO A 477 13.26 8.75 46.35
N SER A 478 12.45 9.22 47.30
CA SER A 478 11.40 8.41 47.92
C SER A 478 10.23 8.07 46.97
N PRO A 479 9.50 6.95 47.21
CA PRO A 479 8.45 6.46 46.30
C PRO A 479 7.31 7.45 46.01
N GLN A 480 7.11 8.44 46.87
CA GLN A 480 6.08 9.49 46.71
C GLN A 480 6.38 10.46 45.55
N SER A 481 7.65 10.59 45.14
CA SER A 481 8.03 11.42 43.99
C SER A 481 7.59 10.80 42.66
N THR A 482 7.79 9.50 42.49
CA THR A 482 7.44 8.74 41.28
C THR A 482 5.94 8.64 41.06
N ILE A 483 5.15 8.53 42.14
CA ILE A 483 3.68 8.50 42.04
C ILE A 483 3.15 9.88 41.60
N ARG A 484 3.73 10.98 42.09
CA ARG A 484 3.36 12.35 41.65
C ARG A 484 3.74 12.65 40.20
N SER A 485 4.85 12.11 39.68
CA SER A 485 5.19 12.28 38.26
C SER A 485 4.31 11.43 37.34
N GLN A 486 3.93 10.22 37.76
CA GLN A 486 3.01 9.37 37.00
C GLN A 486 1.58 9.93 37.00
N LEU A 487 1.09 10.46 38.12
CA LEU A 487 -0.22 11.16 38.16
C LEU A 487 -0.22 12.41 37.27
N ARG A 488 0.86 13.20 37.25
CA ARG A 488 0.97 14.36 36.34
C ARG A 488 1.01 13.99 34.87
N GLN A 489 1.58 12.84 34.50
CA GLN A 489 1.55 12.35 33.12
C GLN A 489 0.16 11.83 32.71
N ALA A 490 -0.68 11.42 33.65
CA ALA A 490 -2.09 11.11 33.40
C ALA A 490 -3.00 12.35 33.35
N GLU A 491 -2.61 13.48 33.96
CA GLU A 491 -3.35 14.75 33.92
C GLU A 491 -3.20 15.54 32.60
N GLU A 492 -2.22 15.21 31.74
CA GLU A 492 -1.97 15.90 30.46
C GLU A 492 -2.49 15.15 29.21
N GLU A 493 -3.13 13.99 29.35
CA GLU A 493 -4.00 13.47 28.29
C GLU A 493 -5.27 14.33 28.24
N GLU A 494 -5.21 15.41 27.46
CA GLU A 494 -6.34 16.26 27.07
C GLU A 494 -7.44 15.39 26.45
N THR A 495 -8.35 14.87 27.28
CA THR A 495 -9.39 13.93 26.84
C THR A 495 -10.24 14.59 25.75
N VAL A 496 -10.08 14.16 24.51
CA VAL A 496 -10.72 14.78 23.34
C VAL A 496 -12.20 14.44 23.35
N ARG A 497 -12.99 15.16 24.16
CA ARG A 497 -14.44 14.96 24.30
C ARG A 497 -15.22 15.48 23.06
N ILE A 498 -14.62 16.34 22.24
CA ILE A 498 -15.17 16.79 20.94
C ILE A 498 -14.14 16.56 19.83
N LEU A 499 -14.49 15.71 18.86
CA LEU A 499 -13.65 15.41 17.70
C LEU A 499 -14.22 16.02 16.42
N LEU A 500 -13.52 17.01 15.86
CA LEU A 500 -13.89 17.63 14.59
C LEU A 500 -13.15 16.97 13.42
N THR A 501 -13.91 16.50 12.41
CA THR A 501 -13.35 15.82 11.24
C THR A 501 -13.85 16.42 9.92
N ALA A 502 -13.06 16.29 8.85
CA ALA A 502 -13.50 16.61 7.50
C ALA A 502 -12.81 15.73 6.42
N PRO A 503 -13.38 15.61 5.20
CA PRO A 503 -12.78 14.77 4.16
C PRO A 503 -11.42 15.25 3.63
N THR A 504 -11.11 16.55 3.73
CA THR A 504 -9.88 17.15 3.17
C THR A 504 -9.19 18.07 4.17
N GLY A 505 -7.87 18.21 4.08
CA GLY A 505 -7.07 19.06 4.97
C GLY A 505 -7.52 20.54 4.96
N LYS A 506 -7.91 21.07 3.80
CA LYS A 506 -8.44 22.44 3.68
C LYS A 506 -9.77 22.61 4.40
N ALA A 507 -10.65 21.62 4.35
CA ALA A 507 -11.91 21.64 5.07
C ALA A 507 -11.71 21.48 6.60
N ALA A 508 -10.82 20.58 7.02
CA ALA A 508 -10.47 20.39 8.43
C ALA A 508 -9.86 21.67 9.03
N HIS A 509 -8.89 22.28 8.35
CA HIS A 509 -8.28 23.55 8.79
C HIS A 509 -9.31 24.69 8.88
N LEU A 510 -10.23 24.81 7.92
CA LEU A 510 -11.30 25.82 7.97
C LEU A 510 -12.28 25.58 9.12
N LEU A 511 -12.60 24.32 9.42
CA LEU A 511 -13.47 23.92 10.52
C LEU A 511 -12.82 24.29 11.86
N GLY A 512 -11.59 23.84 12.11
CA GLY A 512 -10.84 24.15 13.33
C GLY A 512 -10.60 25.64 13.54
N LYS A 513 -10.29 26.40 12.47
CA LYS A 513 -10.13 27.86 12.54
C LYS A 513 -11.42 28.59 12.95
N ARG A 514 -12.61 28.03 12.67
CA ARG A 514 -13.90 28.62 13.02
C ARG A 514 -14.41 28.21 14.40
N THR A 515 -14.07 27.02 14.87
CA THR A 515 -14.42 26.54 16.22
C THR A 515 -13.42 26.98 17.28
N GLY A 516 -12.16 27.21 16.92
CA GLY A 516 -11.04 27.32 17.86
C GLY A 516 -10.52 25.96 18.36
N LEU A 517 -11.13 24.86 17.91
CA LEU A 517 -10.79 23.49 18.34
C LEU A 517 -9.88 22.79 17.33
N LYS A 518 -9.13 21.78 17.79
CA LYS A 518 -8.34 20.90 16.92
C LYS A 518 -9.28 20.15 15.96
N ALA A 519 -8.94 20.15 14.67
CA ALA A 519 -9.74 19.51 13.64
C ALA A 519 -8.84 18.74 12.66
N TYR A 520 -9.25 17.52 12.34
CA TYR A 520 -8.44 16.53 11.62
C TYR A 520 -9.10 16.10 10.32
N THR A 521 -8.33 15.50 9.42
CA THR A 521 -8.93 14.78 8.29
C THR A 521 -9.50 13.45 8.75
N LEU A 522 -10.52 12.95 8.05
CA LEU A 522 -11.11 11.63 8.32
C LEU A 522 -10.04 10.52 8.29
N HIS A 523 -9.08 10.62 7.35
CA HIS A 523 -7.95 9.70 7.23
C HIS A 523 -7.02 9.71 8.45
N GLN A 524 -6.70 10.89 9.00
CA GLN A 524 -5.88 10.99 10.22
C GLN A 524 -6.58 10.32 11.40
N VAL A 525 -7.89 10.54 11.58
CA VAL A 525 -8.66 9.92 12.65
C VAL A 525 -8.71 8.40 12.51
N ILE A 526 -9.04 7.89 11.32
CA ILE A 526 -9.11 6.44 11.06
C ILE A 526 -7.74 5.76 11.24
N TRP A 527 -6.65 6.47 10.96
CA TRP A 527 -5.30 5.95 11.17
C TRP A 527 -4.84 5.98 12.63
N SER A 528 -5.18 7.04 13.37
CA SER A 528 -4.75 7.24 14.77
C SER A 528 -5.65 6.57 15.82
N TYR A 529 -6.86 6.14 15.47
CA TYR A 529 -7.79 5.42 16.37
C TYR A 529 -7.68 3.89 16.24
N ARG A 530 -6.51 3.39 15.85
CA ARG A 530 -6.19 1.97 15.64
C ARG A 530 -5.25 1.46 16.74
#